data_AF-A0A536V9E2-F1
#
_entry.id   AF-A0A536V9E2-F1
#
_cell.length_a   1.000
_cell.length_b   1.000
_cell.length_c   1.000
_cell.angle_alpha   90.00
_cell.angle_beta   90.00
_cell.angle_gamma   90.00
#
_symmetry.space_group_name_H-M   'P 1'
#
loop_
_entity.id
_entity.type
_entity.pdbx_description
1 polymer ?
#
loop_
_entity_poly.entity_id
_entity_poly.type
_entity_poly.pdbx_seq_one_letter_code
_entity_poly.pdbx_strand_id
1 'polypeptide(L)'
;MKFGKVLQAALLACASAAVTAAPSDEARVRVEQAAGRIAAEMAQLCPVADPGDQAAFDACRGSLYRGSQFKRSLQDFVLWGRQRDPATALKDAKLTQFAPDVLSGMYVPLFMFNGKYSVNYVEREGLYQIRLQTAFRNRLAPGQFPYPFWHDSEKWAMYEKANDIILWWDLQADRVKVAQFTTFGANPPVALSAHVTPPAFDGQWRWTDAQGRSQPAVTVFDGLLSSENPYAAKLDTAYKNLALRLREGQCFQCHVPNNPDGMKKLVLLQTPMHAAAEIKRVMKSVREDRMPRDEFGIENPLDARTKSALLNEGAMFENLLDLAKQWELDHPLRPSAAPQGG
;
A
#
# COMPACT_ATOMS: atom_id res chain seq x y z
N MET A 1 0.96 -32.19 74.35
CA MET A 1 1.58 -31.99 73.02
C MET A 1 0.45 -32.10 71.99
N LYS A 2 -0.11 -30.99 71.46
CA LYS A 2 0.15 -30.38 70.11
C LYS A 2 0.37 -31.48 69.05
N PHE A 3 -0.41 -31.63 67.97
CA PHE A 3 -0.78 -30.73 66.85
C PHE A 3 -2.13 -31.20 66.27
N GLY A 4 -2.94 -30.50 65.48
CA GLY A 4 -2.82 -29.27 64.70
C GLY A 4 -3.87 -29.38 63.57
N LYS A 5 -4.82 -28.44 63.48
CA LYS A 5 -5.92 -28.43 62.52
C LYS A 5 -5.40 -28.19 61.09
N VAL A 6 -5.88 -28.99 60.13
CA VAL A 6 -5.69 -28.77 58.69
C VAL A 6 -6.69 -27.69 58.24
N LEU A 7 -6.17 -26.59 57.67
CA LEU A 7 -6.96 -25.55 57.02
C LEU A 7 -6.74 -25.65 55.50
N GLN A 8 -7.81 -25.91 54.75
CA GLN A 8 -7.83 -25.76 53.29
C GLN A 8 -7.93 -24.27 52.95
N ALA A 9 -7.01 -23.78 52.13
CA ALA A 9 -7.12 -22.47 51.48
C ALA A 9 -7.38 -22.68 49.98
N ALA A 10 -8.57 -22.30 49.53
CA ALA A 10 -8.91 -22.21 48.12
C ALA A 10 -8.32 -20.91 47.54
N LEU A 11 -7.40 -21.04 46.59
CA LEU A 11 -6.88 -19.92 45.80
C LEU A 11 -7.86 -19.64 44.65
N LEU A 12 -8.65 -18.57 44.77
CA LEU A 12 -9.29 -17.93 43.61
C LEU A 12 -8.22 -17.18 42.83
N ALA A 13 -7.88 -17.67 41.64
CA ALA A 13 -7.11 -16.91 40.66
C ALA A 13 -8.05 -15.93 39.94
N CYS A 14 -8.03 -14.67 40.35
CA CYS A 14 -8.65 -13.59 39.57
C CYS A 14 -7.79 -13.34 38.32
N ALA A 15 -8.27 -13.77 37.15
CA ALA A 15 -7.71 -13.36 35.87
C ALA A 15 -7.98 -11.86 35.67
N SER A 16 -6.98 -11.02 35.89
CA SER A 16 -7.03 -9.61 35.56
C SER A 16 -7.12 -9.46 34.05
N ALA A 17 -8.32 -9.18 33.53
CA ALA A 17 -8.48 -8.68 32.18
C ALA A 17 -7.69 -7.38 32.07
N ALA A 18 -6.66 -7.36 31.22
CA ALA A 18 -5.90 -6.16 30.93
C ALA A 18 -6.85 -5.14 30.28
N VAL A 19 -7.33 -4.19 31.07
CA VAL A 19 -7.99 -2.99 30.55
C VAL A 19 -6.92 -2.23 29.77
N THR A 20 -7.03 -2.20 28.44
CA THR A 20 -6.24 -1.28 27.62
C THR A 20 -6.63 0.12 28.02
N ALA A 21 -5.80 0.77 28.83
CA ALA A 21 -6.03 2.14 29.26
C ALA A 21 -6.21 3.05 28.04
N ALA A 22 -7.16 3.99 28.13
CA ALA A 22 -7.34 5.01 27.09
C ALA A 22 -6.02 5.75 26.84
N PRO A 23 -5.73 6.17 25.59
CA PRO A 23 -4.50 6.89 25.30
C PRO A 23 -4.39 8.18 26.13
N SER A 24 -3.17 8.51 26.56
CA SER A 24 -2.88 9.79 27.22
C SER A 24 -3.25 10.98 26.34
N ASP A 25 -3.59 12.12 26.94
CA ASP A 25 -3.80 13.38 26.21
C ASP A 25 -2.59 13.79 25.36
N GLU A 26 -1.36 13.53 25.85
CA GLU A 26 -0.15 13.78 25.07
C GLU A 26 -0.08 12.96 23.78
N ALA A 27 -0.48 11.68 23.84
CA ALA A 27 -0.57 10.83 22.66
C ALA A 27 -1.60 11.38 21.67
N ARG A 28 -2.77 11.85 22.14
CA ARG A 28 -3.77 12.51 21.29
C ARG A 28 -3.17 13.72 20.58
N VAL A 29 -2.53 14.63 21.31
CA VAL A 29 -1.95 15.86 20.74
C VAL A 29 -0.88 15.53 19.70
N ARG A 30 -0.01 14.54 19.96
CA ARG A 30 1.00 14.10 18.97
C ARG A 30 0.36 13.59 17.68
N VAL A 31 -0.67 12.77 17.78
CA VAL A 31 -1.39 12.24 16.60
C VAL A 31 -2.12 13.36 15.85
N GLU A 32 -2.76 14.29 16.55
CA GLU A 32 -3.42 15.45 15.92
C GLU A 32 -2.43 16.32 15.15
N GLN A 33 -1.24 16.56 15.69
CA GLN A 33 -0.17 17.27 14.99
C GLN A 33 0.36 16.49 13.78
N ALA A 34 0.53 15.17 13.91
CA ALA A 34 0.93 14.32 12.78
C ALA A 34 -0.12 14.35 11.67
N ALA A 35 -1.40 14.22 12.03
CA ALA A 35 -2.54 14.32 11.13
C ALA A 35 -2.60 15.66 10.41
N GLY A 36 -2.42 16.78 11.14
CA GLY A 36 -2.40 18.12 10.55
C GLY A 36 -1.26 18.31 9.55
N ARG A 37 -0.06 17.82 9.86
CA ARG A 37 1.09 17.86 8.94
C ARG A 37 0.84 17.00 7.69
N ILE A 38 0.32 15.78 7.85
CA ILE A 38 -0.03 14.92 6.72
C ILE A 38 -1.08 15.62 5.86
N ALA A 39 -2.19 16.07 6.45
CA ALA A 39 -3.30 16.67 5.71
C ALA A 39 -2.87 17.93 4.94
N ALA A 40 -2.06 18.80 5.56
CA ALA A 40 -1.51 19.99 4.91
C ALA A 40 -0.60 19.62 3.73
N GLU A 41 0.31 18.66 3.90
CA GLU A 41 1.18 18.19 2.81
C GLU A 41 0.35 17.56 1.68
N MET A 42 -0.62 16.71 2.00
CA MET A 42 -1.48 16.07 1.00
C MET A 42 -2.26 17.11 0.18
N ALA A 43 -2.76 18.18 0.81
CA ALA A 43 -3.44 19.27 0.12
C ALA A 43 -2.49 20.07 -0.79
N GLN A 44 -1.23 20.23 -0.39
CA GLN A 44 -0.22 20.93 -1.15
C GLN A 44 0.28 20.11 -2.34
N LEU A 45 0.60 18.84 -2.14
CA LEU A 45 1.21 17.97 -3.15
C LEU A 45 0.18 17.37 -4.10
N CYS A 46 -1.03 17.10 -3.60
CA CYS A 46 -2.11 16.45 -4.36
C CYS A 46 -3.40 17.27 -4.26
N PRO A 47 -3.38 18.54 -4.69
CA PRO A 47 -4.53 19.43 -4.57
C PRO A 47 -5.71 18.96 -5.44
N VAL A 48 -6.89 19.48 -5.11
CA VAL A 48 -8.08 19.33 -5.93
C VAL A 48 -7.85 19.95 -7.31
N ALA A 49 -8.05 19.15 -8.35
CA ALA A 49 -7.92 19.52 -9.77
C ALA A 49 -9.00 18.78 -10.58
N ASP A 50 -8.99 18.93 -11.91
CA ASP A 50 -9.85 18.08 -12.75
C ASP A 50 -9.49 16.58 -12.52
N PRO A 51 -10.48 15.68 -12.37
CA PRO A 51 -10.22 14.25 -12.13
C PRO A 51 -9.42 13.52 -13.23
N GLY A 52 -9.26 14.13 -14.41
CA GLY A 52 -8.45 13.64 -15.53
C GLY A 52 -7.16 14.45 -15.77
N ASP A 53 -6.83 15.40 -14.90
CA ASP A 53 -5.61 16.20 -15.02
C ASP A 53 -4.35 15.35 -14.81
N GLN A 54 -3.72 14.99 -15.92
CA GLN A 54 -2.51 14.17 -15.96
C GLN A 54 -1.31 14.89 -15.32
N ALA A 55 -1.16 16.21 -15.53
CA ALA A 55 -0.03 16.95 -14.99
C ALA A 55 -0.12 17.07 -13.46
N ALA A 56 -1.33 17.34 -12.93
CA ALA A 56 -1.56 17.34 -11.50
C ALA A 56 -1.33 15.95 -10.87
N PHE A 57 -1.74 14.88 -11.56
CA PHE A 57 -1.46 13.50 -11.13
C PHE A 57 0.05 13.21 -11.08
N ASP A 58 0.80 13.53 -12.14
CA ASP A 58 2.24 13.26 -12.23
C ASP A 58 3.03 14.07 -11.21
N ALA A 59 2.67 15.33 -10.98
CA ALA A 59 3.28 16.18 -9.95
C ALA A 59 3.04 15.64 -8.53
N CYS A 60 1.80 15.24 -8.23
CA CYS A 60 1.43 14.60 -6.96
C CYS A 60 2.20 13.29 -6.75
N ARG A 61 2.19 12.41 -7.75
CA ARG A 61 2.90 11.13 -7.73
C ARG A 61 4.40 11.30 -7.49
N GLY A 62 5.06 12.18 -8.26
CA GLY A 62 6.48 12.43 -8.12
C GLY A 62 6.84 12.98 -6.74
N SER A 63 6.04 13.92 -6.23
CA SER A 63 6.29 14.55 -4.93
C SER A 63 6.05 13.60 -3.75
N LEU A 64 4.96 12.81 -3.80
CA LEU A 64 4.69 11.82 -2.75
C LEU A 64 5.76 10.72 -2.71
N TYR A 65 6.24 10.28 -3.88
CA TYR A 65 7.27 9.24 -3.95
C TYR A 65 8.64 9.70 -3.42
N ARG A 66 9.04 10.95 -3.70
CA ARG A 66 10.37 11.51 -3.38
C ARG A 66 10.49 12.01 -1.93
N GLY A 67 10.21 11.12 -0.98
CA GLY A 67 10.44 11.39 0.43
C GLY A 67 9.47 12.41 1.02
N SER A 68 8.19 12.33 0.67
CA SER A 68 7.14 13.10 1.37
C SER A 68 7.07 12.76 2.86
N GLN A 69 6.52 13.68 3.66
CA GLN A 69 6.18 13.42 5.05
C GLN A 69 5.16 12.29 5.16
N PHE A 70 4.18 12.22 4.24
CA PHE A 70 3.24 11.12 4.16
C PHE A 70 3.98 9.80 4.07
N LYS A 71 4.90 9.66 3.10
CA LYS A 71 5.69 8.43 2.93
C LYS A 71 6.53 8.09 4.17
N ARG A 72 7.16 9.09 4.82
CA ARG A 72 7.92 8.88 6.06
C ARG A 72 7.06 8.48 7.26
N SER A 73 5.78 8.84 7.23
CA SER A 73 4.82 8.49 8.29
C SER A 73 4.34 7.04 8.20
N LEU A 74 4.68 6.31 7.12
CA LEU A 74 4.30 4.92 6.93
C LEU A 74 5.28 3.97 7.66
N GLN A 75 4.75 2.86 8.19
CA GLN A 75 5.58 1.73 8.61
C GLN A 75 6.24 1.06 7.39
N ASP A 76 7.23 0.19 7.63
CA ASP A 76 7.98 -0.52 6.58
C ASP A 76 7.09 -1.32 5.62
N PHE A 77 5.91 -1.71 6.09
CA PHE A 77 4.80 -2.17 5.26
C PHE A 77 3.49 -1.61 5.82
N VAL A 78 2.56 -1.33 4.92
CA VAL A 78 1.23 -0.81 5.23
C VAL A 78 0.19 -1.70 4.55
N LEU A 79 -0.88 -2.00 5.25
CA LEU A 79 -2.02 -2.68 4.67
C LEU A 79 -2.93 -1.67 3.98
N TRP A 80 -3.31 -1.92 2.73
CA TRP A 80 -4.12 -1.08 1.87
C TRP A 80 -5.41 -1.77 1.42
N GLY A 81 -6.52 -1.05 1.39
CA GLY A 81 -7.75 -1.56 0.74
C GLY A 81 -8.97 -0.69 0.98
N ARG A 82 -10.14 -1.16 0.55
CA ARG A 82 -11.43 -0.50 0.85
C ARG A 82 -11.91 -0.84 2.26
N GLN A 83 -12.50 0.13 2.94
CA GLN A 83 -13.40 -0.13 4.07
C GLN A 83 -14.82 -0.31 3.51
N ARG A 84 -15.20 -1.57 3.22
CA ARG A 84 -16.55 -1.93 2.73
C ARG A 84 -17.64 -1.75 3.78
N ASP A 85 -17.27 -1.87 5.05
CA ASP A 85 -18.15 -1.75 6.19
C ASP A 85 -17.36 -1.16 7.37
N PRO A 86 -17.78 -0.02 7.94
CA PRO A 86 -17.15 0.58 9.12
C PRO A 86 -17.16 -0.29 10.37
N ALA A 87 -18.01 -1.32 10.46
CA ALA A 87 -18.07 -2.25 11.59
C ALA A 87 -17.06 -3.40 11.50
N THR A 88 -16.55 -3.70 10.30
CA THR A 88 -15.57 -4.77 10.09
C THR A 88 -14.22 -4.45 10.75
N ALA A 89 -13.73 -5.35 11.60
CA ALA A 89 -12.44 -5.20 12.27
C ALA A 89 -11.26 -5.31 11.29
N LEU A 90 -10.16 -4.60 11.54
CA LEU A 90 -8.99 -4.58 10.62
C LEU A 90 -8.33 -5.95 10.43
N LYS A 91 -8.38 -6.80 11.47
CA LYS A 91 -7.87 -8.17 11.42
C LYS A 91 -8.65 -9.06 10.41
N ASP A 92 -9.92 -8.73 10.17
CA ASP A 92 -10.81 -9.48 9.29
C ASP A 92 -10.96 -8.84 7.90
N ALA A 93 -10.53 -7.58 7.75
CA ALA A 93 -10.44 -6.93 6.45
C ALA A 93 -9.42 -7.63 5.53
N LYS A 94 -9.87 -7.95 4.31
CA LYS A 94 -9.01 -8.38 3.19
C LYS A 94 -8.28 -7.16 2.63
N LEU A 95 -6.99 -7.05 2.96
CA LEU A 95 -6.14 -5.93 2.60
C LEU A 95 -4.93 -6.42 1.82
N THR A 96 -4.40 -5.56 0.97
CA THR A 96 -3.15 -5.79 0.25
C THR A 96 -2.01 -5.15 1.01
N GLN A 97 -0.92 -5.85 1.21
CA GLN A 97 0.27 -5.28 1.81
C GLN A 97 1.10 -4.55 0.75
N PHE A 98 1.58 -3.35 1.10
CA PHE A 98 2.47 -2.55 0.29
C PHE A 98 3.64 -2.00 1.12
N ALA A 99 4.81 -1.90 0.49
CA ALA A 99 5.85 -0.98 0.96
C ALA A 99 5.41 0.48 0.78
N PRO A 100 5.97 1.43 1.56
CA PRO A 100 5.69 2.86 1.42
C PRO A 100 5.76 3.38 -0.01
N ASP A 101 6.77 2.93 -0.77
CA ASP A 101 7.00 3.28 -2.18
C ASP A 101 5.79 3.04 -3.07
N VAL A 102 5.12 1.90 -2.90
CA VAL A 102 3.95 1.53 -3.71
C VAL A 102 2.74 2.35 -3.29
N LEU A 103 2.49 2.50 -1.99
CA LEU A 103 1.35 3.27 -1.52
C LEU A 103 1.46 4.75 -1.94
N SER A 104 2.62 5.38 -1.71
CA SER A 104 2.87 6.79 -2.02
C SER A 104 3.06 7.07 -3.51
N GLY A 105 3.61 6.11 -4.27
CA GLY A 105 3.94 6.29 -5.69
C GLY A 105 2.87 5.81 -6.67
N MET A 106 1.90 4.99 -6.23
CA MET A 106 0.97 4.33 -7.16
C MET A 106 -0.51 4.44 -6.76
N TYR A 107 -0.84 4.41 -5.47
CA TYR A 107 -2.24 4.33 -5.02
C TYR A 107 -2.77 5.66 -4.50
N VAL A 108 -2.06 6.27 -3.56
CA VAL A 108 -2.45 7.55 -2.97
C VAL A 108 -2.47 8.70 -3.99
N PRO A 109 -1.58 8.78 -4.99
CA PRO A 109 -1.65 9.83 -6.00
C PRO A 109 -2.93 9.87 -6.84
N LEU A 110 -3.70 8.78 -6.86
CA LEU A 110 -5.01 8.72 -7.52
C LEU A 110 -6.09 9.52 -6.78
N PHE A 111 -5.76 10.07 -5.61
CA PHE A 111 -6.65 10.82 -4.75
C PHE A 111 -6.23 12.29 -4.67
N MET A 112 -7.21 13.15 -4.43
CA MET A 112 -7.07 14.60 -4.32
C MET A 112 -7.55 15.07 -2.96
N PHE A 113 -6.84 16.03 -2.35
CA PHE A 113 -7.05 16.41 -0.96
C PHE A 113 -7.22 17.93 -0.82
N ASN A 114 -8.03 18.32 0.16
CA ASN A 114 -8.28 19.73 0.51
C ASN A 114 -7.71 20.12 1.89
N GLY A 115 -7.01 19.21 2.56
CA GLY A 115 -6.42 19.40 3.87
C GLY A 115 -7.39 19.29 5.04
N LYS A 116 -8.68 19.02 4.80
CA LYS A 116 -9.63 18.74 5.88
C LYS A 116 -9.42 17.33 6.40
N TYR A 117 -9.37 17.20 7.73
CA TYR A 117 -9.18 15.92 8.38
C TYR A 117 -9.94 15.83 9.72
N SER A 118 -10.07 14.60 10.22
CA SER A 118 -10.50 14.32 11.59
C SER A 118 -9.62 13.25 12.21
N VAL A 119 -9.56 13.21 13.55
CA VAL A 119 -8.79 12.24 14.31
C VAL A 119 -9.68 11.67 15.40
N ASN A 120 -9.83 10.36 15.45
CA ASN A 120 -10.61 9.66 16.46
C ASN A 120 -9.86 8.45 16.98
N TYR A 121 -9.87 8.20 18.29
CA TYR A 121 -9.35 6.94 18.81
C TYR A 121 -10.41 5.84 18.66
N VAL A 122 -10.01 4.67 18.18
CA VAL A 122 -10.91 3.53 17.98
C VAL A 122 -10.49 2.41 18.92
N GLU A 123 -11.15 2.34 20.08
CA GLU A 123 -10.79 1.44 21.18
C GLU A 123 -10.66 -0.03 20.75
N ARG A 124 -11.63 -0.53 19.96
CA ARG A 124 -11.64 -1.93 19.49
C ARG A 124 -10.43 -2.30 18.61
N GLU A 125 -9.81 -1.31 17.97
CA GLU A 125 -8.61 -1.52 17.16
C GLU A 125 -7.33 -1.18 17.93
N GLY A 126 -7.44 -0.43 19.04
CA GLY A 126 -6.28 0.10 19.77
C GLY A 126 -5.46 1.12 18.97
N LEU A 127 -6.08 1.80 18.01
CA LEU A 127 -5.41 2.69 17.04
C LEU A 127 -6.15 4.02 16.93
N TYR A 128 -5.42 5.07 16.57
CA TYR A 128 -6.05 6.30 16.12
C TYR A 128 -6.42 6.18 14.64
N GLN A 129 -7.61 6.64 14.31
CA GLN A 129 -8.12 6.77 12.96
C GLN A 129 -8.03 8.24 12.54
N ILE A 130 -7.11 8.52 11.62
CA ILE A 130 -7.03 9.81 10.94
C ILE A 130 -7.82 9.68 9.63
N ARG A 131 -8.79 10.55 9.38
CA ARG A 131 -9.55 10.56 8.12
C ARG A 131 -9.25 11.83 7.35
N LEU A 132 -8.81 11.70 6.11
CA LEU A 132 -8.49 12.78 5.19
C LEU A 132 -9.60 12.86 4.14
N GLN A 133 -10.26 14.01 4.02
CA GLN A 133 -11.29 14.18 3.00
C GLN A 133 -10.66 14.14 1.60
N THR A 134 -11.26 13.36 0.70
CA THR A 134 -10.69 13.09 -0.62
C THR A 134 -11.71 13.07 -1.75
N ALA A 135 -11.21 13.04 -2.99
CA ALA A 135 -11.93 12.60 -4.20
C ALA A 135 -10.96 11.81 -5.09
N PHE A 136 -11.47 10.95 -5.95
CA PHE A 136 -10.67 10.05 -6.79
C PHE A 136 -10.56 10.57 -8.24
N ARG A 137 -9.38 10.38 -8.85
CA ARG A 137 -9.06 10.74 -10.24
C ARG A 137 -9.54 9.66 -11.22
N ASN A 138 -10.85 9.49 -11.38
CA ASN A 138 -11.44 8.41 -12.20
C ASN A 138 -11.36 8.66 -13.72
N ARG A 139 -10.92 9.83 -14.18
CA ARG A 139 -10.84 10.19 -15.61
C ARG A 139 -9.43 10.06 -16.19
N LEU A 140 -8.46 9.57 -15.41
CA LEU A 140 -7.13 9.26 -15.92
C LEU A 140 -7.17 8.13 -16.95
N ALA A 141 -6.16 8.07 -17.82
CA ALA A 141 -6.03 6.98 -18.77
C ALA A 141 -5.88 5.63 -18.04
N PRO A 142 -6.38 4.50 -18.59
CA PRO A 142 -6.29 3.16 -17.99
C PRO A 142 -4.89 2.77 -17.47
N GLY A 143 -3.84 3.18 -18.20
CA GLY A 143 -2.44 2.93 -17.84
C GLY A 143 -1.94 3.65 -16.58
N GLN A 144 -2.70 4.61 -16.07
CA GLN A 144 -2.40 5.34 -14.83
C GLN A 144 -2.92 4.65 -13.58
N PHE A 145 -3.75 3.61 -13.72
CA PHE A 145 -4.17 2.80 -12.58
C PHE A 145 -3.20 1.61 -12.39
N PRO A 146 -2.80 1.27 -11.15
CA PRO A 146 -1.84 0.19 -10.86
C PRO A 146 -2.19 -1.19 -11.42
N TYR A 147 -3.47 -1.41 -11.72
CA TYR A 147 -4.03 -2.53 -12.46
C TYR A 147 -5.48 -2.15 -12.86
N PRO A 148 -6.17 -2.94 -13.71
CA PRO A 148 -7.57 -2.74 -14.05
C PRO A 148 -8.50 -2.76 -12.82
N PHE A 149 -8.66 -1.66 -12.07
CA PHE A 149 -9.51 -1.62 -10.87
C PHE A 149 -10.96 -2.05 -11.16
N TRP A 150 -11.38 -1.83 -12.41
CA TRP A 150 -12.67 -2.21 -12.98
C TRP A 150 -12.85 -3.70 -13.28
N HIS A 151 -11.86 -4.55 -13.00
CA HIS A 151 -12.07 -6.01 -12.98
C HIS A 151 -13.16 -6.42 -11.98
N ASP A 152 -13.41 -5.58 -10.98
CA ASP A 152 -14.45 -5.70 -9.96
C ASP A 152 -15.26 -4.39 -9.97
N SER A 153 -16.53 -4.46 -10.38
CA SER A 153 -17.39 -3.28 -10.54
C SER A 153 -17.68 -2.57 -9.21
N GLU A 154 -17.82 -3.33 -8.12
CA GLU A 154 -18.00 -2.80 -6.77
C GLU A 154 -16.73 -2.05 -6.33
N LYS A 155 -15.54 -2.61 -6.62
CA LYS A 155 -14.26 -1.97 -6.35
C LYS A 155 -14.13 -0.64 -7.08
N TRP A 156 -14.43 -0.62 -8.38
CA TRP A 156 -14.40 0.60 -9.18
C TRP A 156 -15.37 1.65 -8.64
N ALA A 157 -16.63 1.27 -8.38
CA ALA A 157 -17.63 2.18 -7.84
C ALA A 157 -17.23 2.76 -6.48
N MET A 158 -16.57 1.98 -5.61
CA MET A 158 -16.06 2.48 -4.32
C MET A 158 -14.90 3.45 -4.50
N TYR A 159 -13.99 3.23 -5.46
CA TYR A 159 -12.95 4.20 -5.77
C TYR A 159 -13.54 5.51 -6.27
N GLU A 160 -14.45 5.45 -7.26
CA GLU A 160 -15.08 6.65 -7.83
C GLU A 160 -15.83 7.49 -6.79
N LYS A 161 -16.45 6.83 -5.81
CA LYS A 161 -17.26 7.48 -4.77
C LYS A 161 -16.48 7.75 -3.48
N ALA A 162 -15.19 7.43 -3.43
CA ALA A 162 -14.40 7.58 -2.22
C ALA A 162 -14.40 9.03 -1.75
N ASN A 163 -14.77 9.25 -0.50
CA ASN A 163 -14.83 10.57 0.13
C ASN A 163 -13.84 10.74 1.28
N ASP A 164 -13.31 9.64 1.84
CA ASP A 164 -12.22 9.68 2.81
C ASP A 164 -11.11 8.67 2.48
N ILE A 165 -9.85 9.08 2.72
CA ILE A 165 -8.73 8.17 3.02
C ILE A 165 -8.61 8.06 4.54
N ILE A 166 -8.55 6.83 5.04
CA ILE A 166 -8.37 6.50 6.45
C ILE A 166 -6.93 6.06 6.66
N LEU A 167 -6.21 6.70 7.59
CA LEU A 167 -4.90 6.29 8.06
C LEU A 167 -5.03 5.82 9.52
N TRP A 168 -4.71 4.56 9.77
CA TRP A 168 -4.72 3.97 11.10
C TRP A 168 -3.33 4.09 11.71
N TRP A 169 -3.22 4.98 12.69
CA TRP A 169 -1.99 5.35 13.38
C TRP A 169 -1.73 4.44 14.57
N ASP A 170 -0.56 3.81 14.55
CA ASP A 170 -0.05 2.96 15.62
C ASP A 170 0.77 3.81 16.59
N LEU A 171 0.34 3.88 17.85
CA LEU A 171 1.00 4.67 18.89
C LEU A 171 2.37 4.12 19.28
N GLN A 172 2.62 2.83 19.09
CA GLN A 172 3.91 2.23 19.46
C GLN A 172 4.98 2.58 18.43
N ALA A 173 4.63 2.49 17.15
CA ALA A 173 5.53 2.82 16.05
C ALA A 173 5.56 4.32 15.72
N ASP A 174 4.58 5.09 16.23
CA ASP A 174 4.29 6.47 15.85
C ASP A 174 4.20 6.66 14.32
N ARG A 175 3.50 5.72 13.67
CA ARG A 175 3.41 5.60 12.21
C ARG A 175 2.10 4.94 11.76
N VAL A 176 1.73 5.17 10.51
CA VAL A 176 0.58 4.54 9.84
C VAL A 176 0.86 3.07 9.56
N LYS A 177 0.00 2.20 10.09
CA LYS A 177 0.06 0.73 9.92
C LYS A 177 -0.90 0.22 8.85
N VAL A 178 -2.06 0.85 8.74
CA VAL A 178 -3.10 0.51 7.77
C VAL A 178 -3.60 1.79 7.13
N ALA A 179 -3.81 1.75 5.81
CA ALA A 179 -4.47 2.80 5.06
C ALA A 179 -5.67 2.21 4.32
N GLN A 180 -6.80 2.90 4.31
CA GLN A 180 -7.98 2.48 3.57
C GLN A 180 -8.61 3.65 2.82
N PHE A 181 -9.42 3.35 1.81
CA PHE A 181 -10.35 4.31 1.22
C PHE A 181 -11.79 3.89 1.48
N THR A 182 -12.70 4.85 1.54
CA THR A 182 -14.09 4.60 1.93
C THR A 182 -15.06 5.59 1.30
N THR A 183 -16.32 5.18 1.20
CA THR A 183 -17.47 6.04 0.86
C THR A 183 -18.25 6.46 2.11
N PHE A 184 -17.85 5.98 3.29
CA PHE A 184 -18.49 6.26 4.59
C PHE A 184 -17.86 7.47 5.30
N GLY A 185 -17.37 8.44 4.53
CA GLY A 185 -17.03 9.79 4.98
C GLY A 185 -18.26 10.54 5.50
N ALA A 186 -18.09 11.38 6.52
CA ALA A 186 -19.16 12.26 6.99
C ALA A 186 -19.48 13.39 6.01
N ASN A 187 -18.54 13.70 5.11
CA ASN A 187 -18.65 14.73 4.10
C ASN A 187 -18.72 14.12 2.69
N PRO A 188 -19.29 14.82 1.70
CA PRO A 188 -19.15 14.46 0.29
C PRO A 188 -17.67 14.45 -0.15
N PRO A 189 -17.32 13.79 -1.28
CA PRO A 189 -16.00 13.91 -1.87
C PRO A 189 -15.59 15.38 -2.12
N VAL A 190 -14.30 15.70 -2.04
CA VAL A 190 -13.81 17.08 -2.21
C VAL A 190 -13.99 17.64 -3.63
N ALA A 191 -14.22 16.76 -4.59
CA ALA A 191 -14.60 17.07 -5.96
C ALA A 191 -15.60 16.03 -6.45
N LEU A 192 -16.61 16.49 -7.18
CA LEU A 192 -17.53 15.60 -7.87
C LEU A 192 -16.89 15.15 -9.18
N SER A 193 -17.04 13.87 -9.50
CA SER A 193 -16.74 13.35 -10.81
C SER A 193 -17.91 12.53 -11.32
N ALA A 194 -18.22 12.66 -12.61
CA ALA A 194 -19.18 11.79 -13.26
C ALA A 194 -18.62 10.36 -13.32
N HIS A 195 -19.52 9.38 -13.28
CA HIS A 195 -19.15 7.99 -13.50
C HIS A 195 -18.46 7.83 -14.87
N VAL A 196 -17.37 7.07 -14.89
CA VAL A 196 -16.66 6.71 -16.12
C VAL A 196 -16.87 5.22 -16.36
N THR A 197 -17.32 4.88 -17.58
CA THR A 197 -17.33 3.48 -18.05
C THR A 197 -15.92 3.11 -18.47
N PRO A 198 -15.21 2.24 -17.72
CA PRO A 198 -13.89 1.78 -18.11
C PRO A 198 -13.98 0.78 -19.27
N PRO A 199 -12.87 0.49 -19.98
CA PRO A 199 -12.85 -0.60 -20.94
C PRO A 199 -13.19 -1.94 -20.26
N ALA A 200 -13.69 -2.91 -21.03
CA ALA A 200 -13.89 -4.26 -20.50
C ALA A 200 -12.56 -4.85 -19.99
N PHE A 201 -12.61 -5.56 -18.88
CA PHE A 201 -11.46 -6.33 -18.41
C PHE A 201 -11.34 -7.63 -19.22
N ASP A 202 -10.23 -7.80 -19.92
CA ASP A 202 -9.94 -8.93 -20.81
C ASP A 202 -9.23 -10.10 -20.11
N GLY A 203 -9.11 -10.05 -18.78
CA GLY A 203 -8.37 -11.01 -17.98
C GLY A 203 -6.87 -10.71 -17.86
N GLN A 204 -6.36 -9.67 -18.52
CA GLN A 204 -4.94 -9.32 -18.50
C GLN A 204 -4.62 -8.24 -17.47
N TRP A 205 -3.79 -8.58 -16.49
CA TRP A 205 -3.32 -7.61 -15.49
C TRP A 205 -2.29 -6.62 -16.02
N ARG A 206 -1.69 -6.95 -17.17
CA ARG A 206 -0.68 -6.18 -17.89
C ARG A 206 -0.95 -6.32 -19.38
N TRP A 207 -0.73 -5.24 -20.11
CA TRP A 207 -0.90 -5.21 -21.56
C TRP A 207 0.19 -4.38 -22.21
N THR A 208 0.19 -4.35 -23.54
CA THR A 208 1.06 -3.49 -24.35
C THR A 208 0.16 -2.48 -25.06
N ASP A 209 0.50 -1.20 -25.00
CA ASP A 209 -0.24 -0.17 -25.73
C ASP A 209 0.08 -0.19 -27.24
N ALA A 210 -0.64 0.64 -28.01
CA ALA A 210 -0.45 0.72 -29.46
C ALA A 210 0.96 1.20 -29.87
N GLN A 211 1.74 1.77 -28.95
CA GLN A 211 3.11 2.23 -29.16
C GLN A 211 4.15 1.19 -28.70
N GLY A 212 3.71 -0.02 -28.31
CA GLY A 212 4.61 -1.08 -27.87
C GLY A 212 5.08 -0.94 -26.41
N ARG A 213 4.53 -0.01 -25.63
CA ARG A 213 4.95 0.22 -24.23
C ARG A 213 4.18 -0.67 -23.27
N SER A 214 4.87 -1.19 -22.26
CA SER A 214 4.24 -2.02 -21.22
C SER A 214 3.32 -1.18 -20.34
N GLN A 215 2.17 -1.75 -20.01
CA GLN A 215 1.15 -1.16 -19.16
C GLN A 215 0.81 -2.10 -17.99
N PRO A 216 0.35 -1.54 -16.84
CA PRO A 216 0.13 -0.12 -16.59
C PRO A 216 1.44 0.67 -16.39
N ALA A 217 1.53 1.83 -17.04
CA ALA A 217 2.72 2.69 -17.06
C ALA A 217 3.15 3.16 -15.66
N VAL A 218 2.21 3.32 -14.72
CA VAL A 218 2.55 3.69 -13.33
C VAL A 218 3.31 2.61 -12.58
N THR A 219 3.34 1.38 -13.09
CA THR A 219 3.97 0.24 -12.44
C THR A 219 5.36 -0.10 -12.97
N VAL A 220 5.82 0.62 -14.02
CA VAL A 220 7.19 0.50 -14.54
C VAL A 220 8.08 1.55 -13.89
N PHE A 221 9.38 1.27 -13.80
CA PHE A 221 10.35 2.14 -13.12
C PHE A 221 10.56 3.50 -13.80
N ASP A 222 10.33 3.58 -15.11
CA ASP A 222 10.59 4.74 -15.98
C ASP A 222 9.85 6.02 -15.58
N GLY A 223 8.74 5.91 -14.84
CA GLY A 223 7.99 7.07 -14.33
C GLY A 223 8.19 7.36 -12.84
N LEU A 224 9.07 6.63 -12.16
CA LEU A 224 9.21 6.69 -10.71
C LEU A 224 10.64 6.97 -10.26
N LEU A 225 11.61 6.32 -10.90
CA LEU A 225 13.02 6.69 -10.77
C LEU A 225 13.32 7.90 -11.66
N SER A 226 14.36 8.64 -11.30
CA SER A 226 14.86 9.73 -12.13
C SER A 226 15.34 9.19 -13.46
N SER A 227 15.13 9.94 -14.54
CA SER A 227 15.56 9.55 -15.90
C SER A 227 17.08 9.38 -16.04
N GLU A 228 17.84 9.98 -15.12
CA GLU A 228 19.31 9.88 -15.04
C GLU A 228 19.78 8.65 -14.25
N ASN A 229 18.88 7.90 -13.60
CA ASN A 229 19.24 6.75 -12.79
C ASN A 229 19.82 5.63 -13.69
N PRO A 230 21.11 5.30 -13.57
CA PRO A 230 21.78 4.38 -14.50
C PRO A 230 21.34 2.92 -14.31
N TYR A 231 20.54 2.65 -13.28
CA TYR A 231 20.04 1.31 -12.95
C TYR A 231 18.63 1.05 -13.49
N ALA A 232 17.89 2.07 -13.94
CA ALA A 232 16.48 1.93 -14.33
C ALA A 232 16.26 0.89 -15.45
N ALA A 233 17.06 0.93 -16.53
CA ALA A 233 16.98 -0.03 -17.63
C ALA A 233 17.40 -1.46 -17.21
N LYS A 234 18.40 -1.56 -16.32
CA LYS A 234 18.88 -2.84 -15.77
C LYS A 234 17.81 -3.47 -14.88
N LEU A 235 17.09 -2.66 -14.11
CA LEU A 235 15.99 -3.08 -13.27
C LEU A 235 14.81 -3.66 -14.06
N ASP A 236 14.44 -3.03 -15.18
CA ASP A 236 13.39 -3.54 -16.05
C ASP A 236 13.77 -4.94 -16.61
N THR A 237 15.03 -5.08 -17.04
CA THR A 237 15.55 -6.38 -17.51
C THR A 237 15.56 -7.43 -16.41
N ALA A 238 16.07 -7.08 -15.22
CA ALA A 238 16.11 -7.99 -14.08
C ALA A 238 14.71 -8.41 -13.63
N TYR A 239 13.74 -7.49 -13.62
CA TYR A 239 12.35 -7.83 -13.33
C TYR A 239 11.76 -8.77 -14.39
N LYS A 240 12.03 -8.56 -15.68
CA LYS A 240 11.54 -9.47 -16.73
C LYS A 240 12.04 -10.90 -16.50
N ASN A 241 13.32 -11.07 -16.15
CA ASN A 241 13.88 -12.38 -15.83
C ASN A 241 13.24 -12.98 -14.58
N LEU A 242 13.12 -12.19 -13.51
CA LEU A 242 12.44 -12.61 -12.27
C LEU A 242 10.99 -13.01 -12.54
N ALA A 243 10.25 -12.25 -13.36
CA ALA A 243 8.85 -12.52 -13.67
C ALA A 243 8.67 -13.86 -14.42
N LEU A 244 9.66 -14.30 -15.20
CA LEU A 244 9.66 -15.65 -15.77
C LEU A 244 9.75 -16.71 -14.67
N ARG A 245 10.64 -16.53 -13.68
CA ARG A 245 10.78 -17.47 -12.55
C ARG A 245 9.57 -17.48 -11.63
N LEU A 246 8.96 -16.31 -11.38
CA LEU A 246 7.69 -16.22 -10.65
C LEU A 246 6.56 -16.96 -11.36
N ARG A 247 6.55 -16.96 -12.70
CA ARG A 247 5.57 -17.74 -13.48
C ARG A 247 5.84 -19.24 -13.42
N GLU A 248 7.10 -19.65 -13.54
CA GLU A 248 7.52 -21.06 -13.39
C GLU A 248 7.14 -21.60 -12.00
N GLY A 249 7.35 -20.82 -10.94
CA GLY A 249 6.90 -21.11 -9.58
C GLY A 249 5.42 -20.81 -9.30
N GLN A 250 4.61 -20.58 -10.34
CA GLN A 250 3.16 -20.36 -10.28
C GLN A 250 2.69 -19.23 -9.33
N CYS A 251 3.57 -18.29 -8.97
CA CYS A 251 3.28 -17.25 -7.98
C CYS A 251 2.11 -16.33 -8.40
N PHE A 252 1.91 -16.15 -9.72
CA PHE A 252 0.82 -15.32 -10.26
C PHE A 252 -0.56 -15.99 -10.23
N GLN A 253 -0.66 -17.25 -9.82
CA GLN A 253 -1.97 -17.84 -9.57
C GLN A 253 -2.63 -17.21 -8.35
N CYS A 254 -1.84 -16.85 -7.33
CA CYS A 254 -2.37 -16.36 -6.04
C CYS A 254 -2.06 -14.87 -5.83
N HIS A 255 -0.88 -14.39 -6.26
CA HIS A 255 -0.39 -13.03 -6.01
C HIS A 255 -0.83 -12.00 -7.07
N VAL A 256 -2.14 -11.96 -7.33
CA VAL A 256 -2.79 -11.12 -8.35
C VAL A 256 -4.00 -10.35 -7.78
N PRO A 257 -4.44 -9.25 -8.42
CA PRO A 257 -5.45 -8.34 -7.85
C PRO A 257 -6.85 -8.88 -7.58
N ASN A 258 -7.24 -10.01 -8.16
CA ASN A 258 -8.51 -10.69 -7.87
C ASN A 258 -8.43 -11.61 -6.65
N ASN A 259 -7.23 -11.90 -6.12
CA ASN A 259 -7.02 -12.67 -4.90
C ASN A 259 -7.83 -13.99 -4.88
N PRO A 260 -7.57 -14.92 -5.81
CA PRO A 260 -8.39 -16.13 -5.96
C PRO A 260 -8.38 -17.00 -4.71
N ASP A 261 -7.26 -17.03 -3.97
CA ASP A 261 -7.13 -17.77 -2.71
C ASP A 261 -7.76 -17.05 -1.50
N GLY A 262 -8.34 -15.86 -1.72
CA GLY A 262 -9.05 -15.13 -0.67
C GLY A 262 -8.17 -14.69 0.51
N MET A 263 -6.85 -14.54 0.31
CA MET A 263 -5.88 -14.14 1.33
C MET A 263 -6.35 -12.89 2.09
N LYS A 264 -6.25 -12.92 3.43
CA LYS A 264 -6.55 -11.74 4.26
C LYS A 264 -5.53 -10.61 4.07
N LYS A 265 -4.26 -10.96 3.81
CA LYS A 265 -3.13 -10.04 3.64
C LYS A 265 -2.40 -10.40 2.34
N LEU A 266 -2.87 -9.83 1.23
CA LEU A 266 -2.40 -10.14 -0.11
C LEU A 266 -1.07 -9.44 -0.41
N VAL A 267 -0.14 -10.14 -1.04
CA VAL A 267 1.01 -9.54 -1.71
C VAL A 267 0.78 -9.60 -3.22
N LEU A 268 1.05 -8.51 -3.93
CA LEU A 268 0.96 -8.43 -5.39
C LEU A 268 2.35 -8.60 -5.99
N LEU A 269 2.46 -9.38 -7.06
CA LEU A 269 3.74 -9.63 -7.75
C LEU A 269 3.69 -9.41 -9.25
N GLN A 270 2.50 -9.13 -9.81
CA GLN A 270 2.24 -9.15 -11.25
C GLN A 270 2.91 -8.00 -12.02
N THR A 271 3.32 -6.92 -11.35
CA THR A 271 3.98 -5.77 -11.98
C THR A 271 5.34 -5.45 -11.33
N PRO A 272 6.25 -4.75 -12.04
CA PRO A 272 7.60 -4.49 -11.55
C PRO A 272 7.64 -3.83 -10.18
N MET A 273 6.88 -2.75 -9.99
CA MET A 273 6.85 -2.03 -8.72
C MET A 273 6.24 -2.83 -7.56
N HIS A 274 5.21 -3.65 -7.82
CA HIS A 274 4.65 -4.52 -6.78
C HIS A 274 5.67 -5.58 -6.34
N ALA A 275 6.35 -6.22 -7.30
CA ALA A 275 7.40 -7.18 -6.99
C ALA A 275 8.60 -6.52 -6.29
N ALA A 276 9.03 -5.33 -6.73
CA ALA A 276 10.13 -4.58 -6.12
C ALA A 276 9.88 -4.27 -4.64
N ALA A 277 8.64 -3.89 -4.30
CA ALA A 277 8.28 -3.58 -2.92
C ALA A 277 8.35 -4.79 -1.97
N GLU A 278 8.18 -6.00 -2.50
CA GLU A 278 8.04 -7.21 -1.68
C GLU A 278 9.20 -8.20 -1.88
N ILE A 279 10.17 -7.90 -2.75
CA ILE A 279 11.21 -8.84 -3.19
C ILE A 279 11.96 -9.47 -2.01
N LYS A 280 12.39 -8.67 -1.03
CA LYS A 280 13.14 -9.17 0.14
C LYS A 280 12.32 -10.20 0.93
N ARG A 281 11.01 -9.96 1.06
CA ARG A 281 10.07 -10.86 1.74
C ARG A 281 9.77 -12.10 0.92
N VAL A 282 9.54 -11.95 -0.39
CA VAL A 282 9.35 -13.08 -1.30
C VAL A 282 10.58 -13.99 -1.23
N MET A 283 11.79 -13.43 -1.33
CA MET A 283 13.03 -14.18 -1.25
C MET A 283 13.19 -14.86 0.10
N LYS A 284 12.83 -14.20 1.21
CA LYS A 284 12.80 -14.85 2.53
C LYS A 284 11.85 -16.05 2.56
N SER A 285 10.61 -15.90 2.11
CA SER A 285 9.63 -17.01 2.09
C SER A 285 10.08 -18.18 1.22
N VAL A 286 10.73 -17.90 0.08
CA VAL A 286 11.28 -18.94 -0.82
C VAL A 286 12.47 -19.65 -0.17
N ARG A 287 13.39 -18.92 0.50
CA ARG A 287 14.53 -19.54 1.23
C ARG A 287 14.04 -20.47 2.33
N GLU A 288 13.02 -20.04 3.06
CA GLU A 288 12.42 -20.74 4.21
C GLU A 288 11.37 -21.80 3.83
N ASP A 289 11.17 -22.08 2.54
CA ASP A 289 10.24 -23.11 2.05
C ASP A 289 8.77 -22.89 2.47
N ARG A 290 8.38 -21.63 2.67
CA ARG A 290 7.03 -21.26 3.14
C ARG A 290 6.00 -21.04 2.04
N MET A 291 6.42 -21.20 0.77
CA MET A 291 5.61 -21.00 -0.43
C MET A 291 6.04 -21.94 -1.55
N PRO A 292 5.11 -22.37 -2.44
CA PRO A 292 3.66 -22.08 -2.43
C PRO A 292 2.91 -22.77 -1.28
N ARG A 293 1.60 -22.47 -1.17
CA ARG A 293 0.67 -23.16 -0.27
C ARG A 293 -0.35 -23.93 -1.09
N ASP A 294 -0.78 -25.09 -0.63
CA ASP A 294 -1.91 -25.80 -1.23
C ASP A 294 -3.27 -25.24 -0.79
N GLU A 295 -4.35 -25.87 -1.27
CA GLU A 295 -5.73 -25.51 -0.95
C GLU A 295 -6.08 -25.57 0.55
N PHE A 296 -5.31 -26.33 1.34
CA PHE A 296 -5.45 -26.43 2.80
C PHE A 296 -4.56 -25.42 3.53
N GLY A 297 -3.79 -24.61 2.79
CA GLY A 297 -2.86 -23.63 3.33
C GLY A 297 -1.54 -24.24 3.83
N ILE A 298 -1.26 -25.50 3.49
CA ILE A 298 -0.03 -26.20 3.88
C ILE A 298 1.11 -25.71 2.98
N GLU A 299 2.23 -25.38 3.60
CA GLU A 299 3.43 -24.91 2.91
C GLU A 299 4.08 -26.07 2.16
N ASN A 300 4.22 -25.91 0.85
CA ASN A 300 4.80 -26.89 -0.05
C ASN A 300 6.05 -26.29 -0.69
N PRO A 301 7.26 -26.77 -0.37
CA PRO A 301 8.48 -26.26 -0.94
C PRO A 301 8.46 -26.32 -2.48
N LEU A 302 9.00 -25.30 -3.13
CA LEU A 302 9.29 -25.35 -4.56
C LEU A 302 10.28 -26.48 -4.86
N ASP A 303 10.20 -27.07 -6.05
CA ASP A 303 11.23 -27.99 -6.51
C ASP A 303 12.60 -27.29 -6.56
N ALA A 304 13.68 -28.07 -6.36
CA ALA A 304 15.01 -27.52 -6.18
C ALA A 304 15.48 -26.64 -7.36
N ARG A 305 15.09 -26.97 -8.58
CA ARG A 305 15.47 -26.22 -9.78
C ARG A 305 14.77 -24.87 -9.81
N THR A 306 13.45 -24.85 -9.62
CA THR A 306 12.66 -23.61 -9.58
C THR A 306 13.08 -22.74 -8.42
N LYS A 307 13.26 -23.30 -7.23
CA LYS A 307 13.76 -22.59 -6.04
C LYS A 307 15.10 -21.91 -6.33
N SER A 308 16.08 -22.65 -6.85
CA SER A 308 17.41 -22.09 -7.13
C SER A 308 17.35 -20.98 -8.18
N ALA A 309 16.58 -21.16 -9.26
CA ALA A 309 16.45 -20.14 -10.29
C ALA A 309 15.77 -18.86 -9.77
N LEU A 310 14.72 -19.01 -8.96
CA LEU A 310 13.99 -17.89 -8.37
C LEU A 310 14.86 -17.12 -7.38
N LEU A 311 15.65 -17.81 -6.55
CA LEU A 311 16.58 -17.17 -5.61
C LEU A 311 17.70 -16.41 -6.33
N ASN A 312 18.22 -16.95 -7.43
CA ASN A 312 19.28 -16.29 -8.21
C ASN A 312 18.76 -15.01 -8.87
N GLU A 313 17.67 -15.09 -9.64
CA GLU A 313 17.10 -13.92 -10.32
C GLU A 313 16.55 -12.89 -9.32
N GLY A 314 15.95 -13.37 -8.23
CA GLY A 314 15.44 -12.50 -7.17
C GLY A 314 16.54 -11.74 -6.44
N ALA A 315 17.69 -12.38 -6.16
CA ALA A 315 18.85 -11.69 -5.58
C ALA A 315 19.45 -10.65 -6.54
N MET A 316 19.53 -10.94 -7.85
CA MET A 316 19.99 -9.96 -8.84
C MET A 316 19.07 -8.74 -8.90
N PHE A 317 17.75 -8.98 -8.90
CA PHE A 317 16.76 -7.90 -8.89
C PHE A 317 16.80 -7.08 -7.60
N GLU A 318 16.88 -7.75 -6.43
CA GLU A 318 17.01 -7.11 -5.11
C GLU A 318 18.24 -6.21 -5.05
N ASN A 319 19.41 -6.70 -5.47
CA ASN A 319 20.65 -5.93 -5.46
C ASN A 319 20.59 -4.70 -6.39
N LEU A 320 20.05 -4.85 -7.60
CA LEU A 320 19.87 -3.72 -8.52
C LEU A 320 18.88 -2.69 -7.97
N LEU A 321 17.85 -3.14 -7.25
CA LEU A 321 16.87 -2.26 -6.64
C LEU A 321 17.49 -1.43 -5.52
N ASP A 322 18.30 -2.05 -4.67
CA ASP A 322 19.02 -1.35 -3.61
C ASP A 322 20.01 -0.31 -4.21
N LEU A 323 20.74 -0.66 -5.27
CA LEU A 323 21.62 0.28 -5.98
C LEU A 323 20.84 1.46 -6.60
N ALA A 324 19.71 1.18 -7.25
CA ALA A 324 18.88 2.21 -7.85
C ALA A 324 18.33 3.18 -6.80
N LYS A 325 17.85 2.65 -5.66
CA LYS A 325 17.35 3.47 -4.55
C LYS A 325 18.45 4.29 -3.90
N GLN A 326 19.62 3.70 -3.68
CA GLN A 326 20.77 4.43 -3.13
C GLN A 326 21.18 5.58 -4.04
N TRP A 327 21.21 5.36 -5.35
CA TRP A 327 21.52 6.41 -6.33
C TRP A 327 20.54 7.60 -6.24
N GLU A 328 19.22 7.36 -6.12
CA GLU A 328 18.24 8.44 -5.95
C GLU A 328 18.44 9.24 -4.66
N LEU A 329 18.90 8.59 -3.58
CA LEU A 329 19.21 9.25 -2.31
C LEU A 329 20.46 10.13 -2.42
N ASP A 330 21.46 9.67 -3.17
CA ASP A 330 22.71 10.39 -3.39
C ASP A 330 22.58 11.52 -4.43
N HIS A 331 21.55 11.46 -5.29
CA HIS A 331 21.28 12.42 -6.37
C HIS A 331 19.86 12.99 -6.26
N PRO A 332 19.52 13.70 -5.17
CA PRO A 332 18.21 14.31 -5.05
C PRO A 332 18.02 15.33 -6.15
N LEU A 333 16.98 15.16 -6.98
CA LEU A 333 16.60 16.14 -7.98
C LEU A 333 16.41 17.51 -7.30
N ARG A 334 17.10 18.53 -7.81
CA ARG A 334 16.91 19.90 -7.33
C ARG A 334 15.43 20.26 -7.50
N PRO A 335 14.79 20.89 -6.49
CA PRO A 335 13.44 21.42 -6.66
C PRO A 335 13.43 22.31 -7.89
N SER A 336 12.54 22.04 -8.84
CA SER A 336 12.29 22.98 -9.93
C SER A 336 11.86 24.29 -9.27
N ALA A 337 12.57 25.38 -9.56
CA ALA A 337 12.25 26.69 -8.99
C ALA A 337 10.77 26.97 -9.26
N ALA A 338 10.02 27.34 -8.21
CA ALA A 338 8.65 27.80 -8.38
C ALA A 338 8.63 28.89 -9.45
N PRO A 339 7.66 28.89 -10.39
CA PRO A 339 7.52 30.00 -11.33
C PRO A 339 7.34 31.26 -10.48
N GLN A 340 8.31 32.17 -10.56
CA GLN A 340 8.17 33.50 -9.99
C GLN A 340 6.98 34.14 -10.71
N GLY A 341 5.91 34.40 -9.96
CA GLY A 341 4.73 35.07 -10.48
C GLY A 341 5.11 36.42 -11.06
N GLY A 342 4.76 36.62 -12.33
CA GLY A 342 4.66 37.92 -12.97
C GLY A 342 3.23 38.42 -12.96
#